data_AF-A0A928N0S8-F1
#
_entry.id   AF-A0A928N0S8-F1
#
_cell.length_a   1.000
_cell.length_b   1.000
_cell.length_c   1.000
_cell.angle_alpha   90.00
_cell.angle_beta   90.00
_cell.angle_gamma   90.00
#
_symmetry.space_group_name_H-M   'P 1'
#
loop_
_entity.id
_entity.type
_entity.pdbx_description
1 polymer ?
#
loop_
_entity_poly.entity_id
_entity_poly.type
_entity_poly.pdbx_seq_one_letter_code
_entity_poly.pdbx_strand_id
1 'polypeptide(L)'
;MYRKYYVNTMAHSLPKIAKHVPFYPINDHLGIKIDTLGATKKITPIYAHMFNFAMPNKVTDAKTYYNNKNNTENLKTISDKLRFYRLQNGLEQKDVAKIIGISRSDYSHYENNSRDYYPAEVMDRLAKLFKVNIYDLLDDYNIFLYNGQGQQIQALRKKHNLTQKELANLLNVQLVRIKRWESEKNRILKFNWEKLLCLL
;
A
#
# COMPACT_ATOMS: atom_id res chain seq x y z
N MET A 1 20.79 -16.17 6.46
CA MET A 1 21.54 -14.95 6.10
C MET A 1 20.77 -13.74 6.67
N TYR A 2 21.04 -13.42 7.95
CA TYR A 2 20.37 -12.35 8.67
C TYR A 2 21.01 -11.01 8.30
N ARG A 3 20.30 -10.13 7.59
CA ARG A 3 20.72 -8.72 7.48
C ARG A 3 20.46 -8.05 8.83
N LYS A 4 21.45 -8.11 9.72
CA LYS A 4 21.57 -7.23 10.89
C LYS A 4 21.98 -5.85 10.38
N TYR A 5 21.01 -5.03 10.02
CA TYR A 5 21.18 -3.58 10.00
C TYR A 5 20.07 -3.00 10.88
N TYR A 6 20.52 -2.30 11.93
CA TYR A 6 19.76 -1.63 13.00
C TYR A 6 18.39 -2.22 13.30
N VAL A 7 18.37 -2.98 14.40
CA VAL A 7 17.14 -3.45 15.01
C VAL A 7 16.18 -2.27 15.13
N ASN A 8 14.94 -2.46 14.66
CA ASN A 8 13.75 -1.76 15.15
C ASN A 8 13.54 -2.09 16.65
N THR A 9 14.59 -1.98 17.45
CA THR A 9 14.48 -2.00 18.90
C THR A 9 13.82 -0.70 19.26
N MET A 10 12.63 -0.84 19.83
CA MET A 10 12.05 0.09 20.78
C MET A 10 12.99 0.27 21.99
N ALA A 11 14.24 0.65 21.75
CA ALA A 11 15.16 1.06 22.77
C ALA A 11 14.80 2.50 23.08
N HIS A 12 14.00 2.70 24.12
CA HIS A 12 13.66 3.99 24.69
C HIS A 12 14.88 4.72 25.30
N SER A 13 16.11 4.32 24.98
CA SER A 13 17.32 4.87 25.60
C SER A 13 18.53 4.70 24.69
N LEU A 14 19.44 5.67 24.76
CA LEU A 14 20.78 5.62 24.16
C LEU A 14 21.44 4.25 24.40
N PRO A 15 22.12 3.66 23.38
CA PRO A 15 22.86 2.42 23.58
C PRO A 15 23.88 2.62 24.71
N LYS A 16 24.05 1.60 25.56
CA LYS A 16 25.11 1.60 26.60
C LYS A 16 26.47 1.58 25.90
N ILE A 17 27.02 2.77 25.67
CA ILE A 17 28.37 2.96 25.11
C ILE A 17 29.38 2.55 26.21
N ALA A 18 30.45 1.87 25.81
CA ALA A 18 31.46 1.29 26.70
C ALA A 18 32.01 2.29 27.74
N LYS A 19 32.39 1.78 28.92
CA LYS A 19 32.83 2.51 30.15
C LYS A 19 33.95 3.56 29.99
N HIS A 20 34.53 3.73 28.81
CA HIS A 20 35.70 4.59 28.56
C HIS A 20 35.43 5.79 27.63
N VAL A 21 34.18 6.06 27.25
CA VAL A 21 33.85 7.29 26.52
C VAL A 21 33.32 8.31 27.54
N PRO A 22 33.89 9.54 27.61
CA PRO A 22 33.44 10.58 28.54
C PRO A 22 32.12 11.17 28.03
N PHE A 23 31.06 10.38 28.10
CA PHE A 23 29.73 10.71 27.64
C PHE A 23 28.76 10.74 28.83
N TYR A 24 28.16 11.90 29.05
CA TYR A 24 27.17 12.17 30.10
C TYR A 24 25.79 12.26 29.47
N PRO A 25 24.95 11.22 29.55
CA PRO A 25 23.56 11.31 29.09
C PRO A 25 22.81 12.31 29.96
N ILE A 26 22.10 13.24 29.32
CA ILE A 26 21.18 14.18 29.97
C ILE A 26 19.77 13.59 29.95
N ASN A 27 19.36 13.05 28.80
CA ASN A 27 18.10 12.34 28.60
C ASN A 27 18.24 11.31 27.46
N ASP A 28 17.13 10.70 27.05
CA ASP A 28 17.10 9.63 26.04
C ASP A 28 17.59 10.06 24.65
N HIS A 29 17.67 11.37 24.38
CA HIS A 29 18.05 11.92 23.09
C HIS A 29 19.24 12.89 23.15
N LEU A 30 19.72 13.28 24.33
CA LEU A 30 20.75 14.28 24.48
C LEU A 30 21.79 13.82 25.50
N GLY A 31 23.06 13.96 25.16
CA GLY A 31 24.16 13.80 26.10
C GLY A 31 25.31 14.73 25.78
N ILE A 32 26.28 14.79 26.66
CA ILE A 32 27.47 15.63 26.52
C ILE A 32 28.70 14.74 26.46
N LYS A 33 29.52 14.93 25.43
CA LYS A 33 30.88 14.38 25.38
C LYS A 33 31.87 15.41 25.94
N ILE A 34 32.73 14.99 26.85
CA ILE A 34 33.79 15.83 27.42
C ILE A 34 35.15 15.28 27.02
N ASP A 35 35.81 15.92 26.06
CA ASP A 35 37.17 15.57 25.67
C ASP A 35 38.18 16.40 26.49
N THR A 36 39.13 15.74 27.16
CA THR A 36 40.19 16.42 27.91
C THR A 36 41.46 16.46 27.08
N LEU A 37 41.92 17.66 26.71
CA LEU A 37 43.13 17.91 25.93
C LEU A 37 44.09 18.74 26.79
N GLY A 38 44.98 18.05 27.51
CA GLY A 38 45.85 18.69 28.51
C GLY A 38 45.05 19.36 29.62
N ALA A 39 45.24 20.67 29.82
CA ALA A 39 44.51 21.46 30.81
C ALA A 39 43.12 21.95 30.33
N THR A 40 42.79 21.76 29.05
CA THR A 40 41.53 22.27 28.47
C THR A 40 40.49 21.16 28.37
N LYS A 41 39.22 21.50 28.68
CA LYS A 41 38.08 20.60 28.49
C LYS A 41 37.25 21.09 27.32
N LYS A 42 37.07 20.24 26.31
CA LYS A 42 36.15 20.48 25.20
C LYS A 42 34.83 19.77 25.49
N ILE A 43 33.76 20.55 25.61
CA ILE A 43 32.40 20.06 25.85
C ILE A 43 31.66 20.05 24.50
N THR A 44 31.15 18.89 24.10
CA THR A 44 30.41 18.70 22.83
C THR A 44 29.03 18.11 23.12
N PRO A 45 27.93 18.85 22.88
CA PRO A 45 26.60 18.26 22.95
C PRO A 45 26.40 17.26 21.81
N ILE A 46 25.81 16.11 22.12
CA ILE A 46 25.45 15.04 21.18
C ILE A 46 23.95 14.81 21.30
N TYR A 47 23.25 14.93 20.17
CA TYR A 47 21.83 14.61 20.09
C TYR A 47 21.61 13.34 19.25
N ALA A 48 20.93 12.35 19.81
CA ALA A 48 20.54 11.12 19.14
C ALA A 48 19.10 11.22 18.63
N HIS A 49 18.96 11.35 17.32
CA HIS A 49 17.67 11.23 16.66
C HIS A 49 17.31 9.75 16.44
N MET A 50 16.09 9.37 16.83
CA MET A 50 15.46 8.12 16.40
C MET A 50 14.33 8.43 15.43
N PHE A 51 14.31 7.73 14.30
CA PHE A 51 13.19 7.77 13.37
C PHE A 51 12.94 6.38 12.81
N ASN A 52 11.66 6.05 12.61
CA ASN A 52 11.28 4.81 11.95
C ASN A 52 11.62 4.92 10.47
N PHE A 53 12.60 4.14 10.04
CA PHE A 53 13.05 4.10 8.66
C PHE A 53 12.51 2.86 7.96
N ALA A 54 11.50 3.05 7.09
CA ALA A 54 11.09 2.02 6.14
C ALA A 54 12.17 1.92 5.05
N MET A 55 12.93 0.82 5.03
CA MET A 55 13.95 0.57 4.01
C MET A 55 13.55 -0.63 3.13
N PRO A 56 12.71 -0.41 2.11
CA PRO A 56 12.50 -1.44 1.10
C PRO A 56 13.83 -1.79 0.42
N ASN A 57 13.90 -3.00 -0.15
CA ASN A 57 15.08 -3.47 -0.88
C ASN A 57 15.45 -2.57 -2.08
N LYS A 58 14.48 -1.81 -2.63
CA LYS A 58 14.69 -0.91 -3.75
C LYS A 58 14.69 0.55 -3.27
N VAL A 59 15.71 1.30 -3.66
CA VAL A 59 15.84 2.73 -3.35
C VAL A 59 14.66 3.54 -3.93
N THR A 60 14.13 3.13 -5.09
CA THR A 60 12.95 3.75 -5.71
C THR A 60 11.73 3.66 -4.81
N ASP A 61 11.49 2.50 -4.19
CA ASP A 61 10.34 2.28 -3.32
C ASP A 61 10.46 3.13 -2.05
N ALA A 62 11.68 3.28 -1.53
CA ALA A 62 11.95 4.14 -0.38
C ALA A 62 11.63 5.60 -0.72
N LYS A 63 12.14 6.10 -1.86
CA LYS A 63 11.86 7.47 -2.35
C LYS A 63 10.36 7.70 -2.50
N THR A 64 9.65 6.80 -3.19
CA THR A 64 8.19 6.91 -3.37
C THR A 64 7.46 6.93 -2.04
N TYR A 65 7.83 6.06 -1.08
CA TYR A 65 7.22 6.06 0.24
C TYR A 65 7.43 7.38 0.98
N TYR A 66 8.69 7.86 1.07
CA TYR A 66 8.98 9.08 1.82
C TYR A 66 8.37 10.33 1.20
N ASN A 67 8.31 10.42 -0.13
CA ASN A 67 7.68 11.54 -0.83
C ASN A 67 6.17 11.63 -0.55
N ASN A 68 5.52 10.49 -0.30
CA ASN A 68 4.07 10.40 -0.07
C ASN A 68 3.70 10.18 1.40
N LYS A 69 4.68 10.20 2.31
CA LYS A 69 4.49 9.88 3.74
C LYS A 69 3.45 10.76 4.42
N ASN A 70 3.39 12.04 4.03
CA ASN A 70 2.48 13.02 4.62
C ASN A 70 1.21 13.23 3.81
N ASN A 71 1.18 12.80 2.54
CA ASN A 71 0.02 12.93 1.67
C ASN A 71 -0.01 11.78 0.64
N THR A 72 -1.07 10.98 0.68
CA THR A 72 -1.29 9.83 -0.19
C THR A 72 -2.02 10.15 -1.49
N GLU A 73 -2.44 11.40 -1.73
CA GLU A 73 -3.18 11.82 -2.94
C GLU A 73 -2.42 11.53 -4.24
N ASN A 74 -1.08 11.54 -4.18
CA ASN A 74 -0.23 11.25 -5.33
C ASN A 74 -0.15 9.74 -5.67
N LEU A 75 -0.69 8.84 -4.83
CA LEU A 75 -0.70 7.40 -5.08
C LEU A 75 -1.78 7.04 -6.09
N LYS A 76 -1.40 7.01 -7.37
CA LYS A 76 -2.33 6.84 -8.50
C LYS A 76 -2.90 5.42 -8.60
N THR A 77 -2.09 4.40 -8.33
CA THR A 77 -2.50 3.00 -8.57
C THR A 77 -2.75 2.24 -7.27
N ILE A 78 -3.62 1.21 -7.33
CA ILE A 78 -3.85 0.30 -6.21
C ILE A 78 -2.53 -0.31 -5.71
N SER A 79 -1.65 -0.69 -6.63
CA SER A 79 -0.33 -1.25 -6.32
C SER A 79 0.56 -0.26 -5.55
N ASP A 80 0.57 1.03 -5.93
CA ASP A 80 1.30 2.07 -5.19
C ASP A 80 0.74 2.24 -3.77
N LYS A 81 -0.59 2.24 -3.63
CA LYS A 81 -1.29 2.31 -2.34
C LYS A 81 -0.96 1.09 -1.45
N LEU A 82 -1.01 -0.12 -1.99
CA LEU A 82 -0.64 -1.36 -1.28
C LEU A 82 0.82 -1.31 -0.80
N ARG A 83 1.74 -0.90 -1.67
CA ARG A 83 3.16 -0.78 -1.33
C ARG A 83 3.36 0.26 -0.23
N PHE A 84 2.70 1.40 -0.33
CA PHE A 84 2.77 2.47 0.66
C PHE A 84 2.31 1.98 2.04
N TYR A 85 1.09 1.43 2.14
CA TYR A 85 0.55 0.97 3.42
C TYR A 85 1.33 -0.20 4.01
N ARG A 86 1.85 -1.10 3.18
CA ARG A 86 2.76 -2.15 3.64
C ARG A 86 4.02 -1.57 4.29
N LEU A 87 4.66 -0.59 3.64
CA LEU A 87 5.88 0.04 4.16
C LEU A 87 5.61 0.88 5.40
N GLN A 88 4.46 1.54 5.47
CA GLN A 88 4.00 2.27 6.66
C GLN A 88 3.87 1.34 7.88
N ASN A 89 3.42 0.10 7.66
CA ASN A 89 3.32 -0.93 8.69
C ASN A 89 4.65 -1.68 8.93
N GLY A 90 5.73 -1.34 8.22
CA GLY A 90 7.03 -1.99 8.38
C GLY A 90 7.07 -3.47 7.96
N LEU A 91 6.16 -3.89 7.07
CA LEU A 91 6.00 -5.30 6.68
C LEU A 91 6.74 -5.63 5.38
N GLU A 92 7.29 -6.84 5.28
CA GLU A 92 7.72 -7.39 4.01
C GLU A 92 6.55 -8.02 3.23
N GLN A 93 6.71 -8.20 1.93
CA GLN A 93 5.71 -8.86 1.08
C GLN A 93 5.33 -10.26 1.59
N LYS A 94 6.30 -11.01 2.13
CA LYS A 94 6.08 -12.34 2.71
C LYS A 94 5.22 -12.28 3.97
N ASP A 95 5.35 -11.21 4.76
CA ASP A 95 4.62 -11.05 6.02
C ASP A 95 3.16 -10.74 5.72
N VAL A 96 2.90 -9.79 4.80
CA VAL A 96 1.53 -9.50 4.35
C VAL A 96 0.87 -10.74 3.78
N ALA A 97 1.54 -11.44 2.86
CA ALA A 97 1.01 -12.65 2.24
C ALA A 97 0.65 -13.73 3.28
N LYS A 98 1.52 -13.93 4.28
CA LYS A 98 1.26 -14.85 5.39
C LYS A 98 0.06 -14.43 6.24
N ILE A 99 -0.07 -13.14 6.56
CA ILE A 99 -1.16 -12.63 7.40
C ILE A 99 -2.51 -12.75 6.70
N ILE A 100 -2.59 -12.43 5.41
CA ILE A 100 -3.86 -12.48 4.67
C ILE A 100 -4.14 -13.86 4.06
N GLY A 101 -3.21 -14.82 4.17
CA GLY A 101 -3.38 -16.19 3.71
C GLY A 101 -3.33 -16.37 2.19
N ILE A 102 -2.41 -15.69 1.51
CA ILE A 102 -2.13 -15.89 0.07
C ILE A 102 -0.65 -16.23 -0.17
N SER A 103 -0.30 -16.63 -1.40
CA SER A 103 1.10 -16.87 -1.72
C SER A 103 1.89 -15.55 -1.78
N ARG A 104 3.17 -15.59 -1.42
CA ARG A 104 4.08 -14.43 -1.56
C ARG A 104 4.16 -13.95 -3.02
N SER A 105 4.07 -14.87 -3.97
CA SER A 105 4.05 -14.55 -5.40
C SER A 105 2.80 -13.78 -5.78
N ASP A 106 1.62 -14.18 -5.31
CA ASP A 106 0.36 -13.46 -5.58
C ASP A 106 0.40 -12.04 -5.03
N TYR A 107 0.86 -11.87 -3.79
CA TYR A 107 1.00 -10.54 -3.21
C TYR A 107 2.01 -9.68 -3.98
N SER A 108 3.13 -10.27 -4.41
CA SER A 108 4.10 -9.55 -5.25
C SER A 108 3.48 -9.10 -6.58
N HIS A 109 2.53 -9.84 -7.15
CA HIS A 109 1.82 -9.42 -8.37
C HIS A 109 0.83 -8.28 -8.10
N TYR A 110 0.25 -8.20 -6.90
CA TYR A 110 -0.61 -7.07 -6.52
C TYR A 110 0.16 -5.76 -6.36
N GLU A 111 1.42 -5.84 -5.96
CA GLU A 111 2.31 -4.66 -5.90
C GLU A 111 3.05 -4.40 -7.22
N ASN A 112 2.73 -5.13 -8.28
CA ASN A 112 3.21 -4.86 -9.62
C ASN A 112 2.07 -4.22 -10.42
N ASN A 113 2.32 -3.12 -11.10
CA ASN A 113 1.32 -2.37 -11.88
C ASN A 113 0.83 -3.12 -13.15
N SER A 114 0.83 -4.45 -13.13
CA SER A 114 0.45 -5.33 -14.25
C SER A 114 -0.94 -5.97 -14.09
N ARG A 115 -1.62 -5.75 -12.96
CA ARG A 115 -2.98 -6.27 -12.72
C ARG A 115 -4.02 -5.16 -12.68
N ASP A 116 -5.09 -5.37 -13.43
CA ASP A 116 -6.30 -4.56 -13.39
C ASP A 116 -7.33 -5.05 -12.36
N TYR A 117 -7.24 -6.30 -11.91
CA TYR A 117 -8.24 -6.92 -11.04
C TYR A 117 -7.67 -7.41 -9.71
N TYR A 118 -8.39 -7.08 -8.65
CA TYR A 118 -8.10 -7.48 -7.28
C TYR A 118 -9.35 -8.13 -6.65
N PRO A 119 -9.27 -9.38 -6.17
CA PRO A 119 -10.43 -10.06 -5.56
C PRO A 119 -10.92 -9.35 -4.30
N ALA A 120 -12.24 -9.17 -4.16
CA ALA A 120 -12.87 -8.46 -3.04
C ALA A 120 -12.43 -9.00 -1.67
N GLU A 121 -12.50 -10.32 -1.47
CA GLU A 121 -12.09 -10.97 -0.21
C GLU A 121 -10.62 -10.74 0.16
N VAL A 122 -9.75 -10.59 -0.84
CA VAL A 122 -8.33 -10.29 -0.61
C VAL A 122 -8.18 -8.82 -0.20
N MET A 123 -8.89 -7.92 -0.89
CA MET A 123 -8.84 -6.49 -0.60
C MET A 123 -9.47 -6.16 0.75
N ASP A 124 -10.50 -6.87 1.19
CA ASP A 124 -11.05 -6.76 2.54
C ASP A 124 -10.03 -7.11 3.62
N ARG A 125 -9.29 -8.20 3.42
CA ARG A 125 -8.22 -8.61 4.35
C ARG A 125 -7.09 -7.58 4.40
N LEU A 126 -6.74 -7.00 3.24
CA LEU A 126 -5.72 -5.96 3.14
C LEU A 126 -6.18 -4.64 3.80
N ALA A 127 -7.42 -4.21 3.54
CA ALA A 127 -8.00 -3.02 4.16
C ALA A 127 -8.05 -3.16 5.69
N LYS A 128 -8.44 -4.34 6.20
CA LYS A 128 -8.40 -4.66 7.63
C LYS A 128 -6.98 -4.64 8.19
N LEU A 129 -6.01 -5.25 7.49
CA LEU A 129 -4.61 -5.27 7.91
C LEU A 129 -4.04 -3.86 8.01
N PHE A 130 -4.29 -3.03 7.01
CA PHE A 130 -3.76 -1.67 6.95
C PHE A 130 -4.58 -0.64 7.72
N LYS A 131 -5.77 -1.03 8.22
CA LYS A 131 -6.72 -0.17 8.93
C LYS A 131 -7.15 1.05 8.11
N VAL A 132 -7.44 0.81 6.83
CA VAL A 132 -7.87 1.84 5.87
C VAL A 132 -9.23 1.50 5.30
N ASN A 133 -9.93 2.50 4.77
CA ASN A 133 -11.17 2.25 4.06
C ASN A 133 -10.85 1.52 2.73
N ILE A 134 -11.68 0.52 2.39
CA ILE A 134 -11.57 -0.21 1.13
C ILE A 134 -11.65 0.72 -0.09
N TYR A 135 -12.48 1.77 -0.03
CA TYR A 135 -12.64 2.73 -1.11
C TYR A 135 -11.40 3.62 -1.32
N ASP A 136 -10.61 3.85 -0.26
CA ASP A 136 -9.34 4.58 -0.39
C ASP A 136 -8.29 3.72 -1.08
N LEU A 137 -8.41 2.40 -0.99
CA LEU A 137 -7.46 1.45 -1.56
C LEU A 137 -7.72 1.15 -3.03
N LEU A 138 -8.99 1.01 -3.41
CA LEU A 138 -9.41 0.63 -4.77
C LEU A 138 -9.36 1.80 -5.75
N ASP A 139 -9.43 1.47 -7.04
CA ASP A 139 -9.70 2.40 -8.14
C ASP A 139 -11.16 2.24 -8.61
N ASP A 140 -11.64 3.15 -9.45
CA ASP A 140 -13.04 3.17 -9.89
C ASP A 140 -13.51 1.85 -10.51
N TYR A 141 -12.64 1.19 -11.27
CA TYR A 141 -12.94 -0.10 -11.89
C TYR A 141 -13.11 -1.21 -10.84
N ASN A 142 -12.19 -1.31 -9.87
CA ASN A 142 -12.30 -2.32 -8.83
C ASN A 142 -13.40 -1.98 -7.81
N ILE A 143 -13.73 -0.70 -7.59
CA ILE A 143 -14.91 -0.28 -6.83
C ILE A 143 -16.19 -0.74 -7.52
N PHE A 144 -16.28 -0.55 -8.85
CA PHE A 144 -17.39 -1.03 -9.64
C PHE A 144 -17.56 -2.55 -9.51
N LEU A 145 -16.47 -3.31 -9.56
CA LEU A 145 -16.52 -4.76 -9.34
C LEU A 145 -16.90 -5.13 -7.90
N TYR A 146 -16.35 -4.43 -6.91
CA TYR A 146 -16.59 -4.66 -5.49
C TYR A 146 -18.05 -4.42 -5.09
N ASN A 147 -18.68 -3.38 -5.65
CA ASN A 147 -20.08 -3.04 -5.39
C ASN A 147 -21.10 -3.89 -6.16
N GLY A 148 -20.67 -4.90 -6.92
CA GLY A 148 -21.55 -5.73 -7.73
C GLY A 148 -21.80 -5.14 -9.12
N GLN A 149 -20.99 -5.56 -10.09
CA GLN A 149 -21.06 -5.10 -11.48
C GLN A 149 -22.41 -5.37 -12.15
N GLY A 150 -23.07 -6.48 -11.84
CA GLY A 150 -24.24 -6.97 -12.56
C GLY A 150 -25.47 -6.11 -12.31
N GLN A 151 -25.68 -5.73 -11.05
CA GLN A 151 -26.73 -4.78 -10.68
C GLN A 151 -26.47 -3.39 -11.27
N GLN A 152 -25.22 -2.93 -11.25
CA GLN A 152 -24.84 -1.63 -11.82
C GLN A 152 -25.02 -1.59 -13.34
N ILE A 153 -24.61 -2.64 -14.06
CA ILE A 153 -24.83 -2.76 -15.51
C ILE A 153 -26.32 -2.76 -15.83
N GLN A 154 -27.11 -3.53 -15.06
CA GLN A 154 -28.55 -3.59 -15.27
C GLN A 154 -29.22 -2.23 -15.00
N ALA A 155 -28.81 -1.53 -13.94
CA ALA A 155 -29.32 -0.20 -13.59
C ALA A 155 -28.99 0.81 -14.70
N LEU A 156 -27.75 0.84 -15.17
CA LEU A 156 -27.33 1.69 -16.29
C LEU A 156 -28.17 1.39 -17.54
N ARG A 157 -28.30 0.11 -17.90
CA ARG A 157 -29.05 -0.31 -19.07
C ARG A 157 -30.51 0.17 -19.02
N LYS A 158 -31.17 -0.01 -17.87
CA LYS A 158 -32.56 0.43 -17.66
C LYS A 158 -32.69 1.95 -17.66
N LYS A 159 -31.73 2.68 -17.07
CA LYS A 159 -31.69 4.15 -17.06
C LYS A 159 -31.70 4.73 -18.48
N HIS A 160 -31.04 4.06 -19.42
CA HIS A 160 -31.00 4.46 -20.84
C HIS A 160 -32.06 3.76 -21.71
N ASN A 161 -33.05 3.08 -21.11
CA ASN A 161 -34.12 2.36 -21.81
C ASN A 161 -33.64 1.30 -22.82
N LEU A 162 -32.49 0.68 -22.55
CA LEU A 162 -31.88 -0.31 -23.46
C LEU A 162 -32.34 -1.73 -23.11
N THR A 163 -32.54 -2.54 -24.14
CA THR A 163 -32.59 -4.00 -24.03
C THR A 163 -31.18 -4.59 -23.89
N GLN A 164 -31.07 -5.82 -23.38
CA GLN A 164 -29.76 -6.50 -23.30
C GLN A 164 -29.11 -6.67 -24.69
N LYS A 165 -29.92 -6.79 -25.76
CA LYS A 165 -29.44 -6.93 -27.15
C LYS A 165 -28.89 -5.63 -27.67
N GLU A 166 -29.56 -4.51 -27.43
CA GLU A 166 -29.08 -3.18 -27.83
C GLU A 166 -27.79 -2.81 -27.10
N LEU A 167 -27.71 -3.06 -25.79
CA LEU A 167 -26.47 -2.84 -25.04
C LEU A 167 -25.31 -3.70 -25.58
N ALA A 168 -25.59 -4.97 -25.92
CA ALA A 168 -24.59 -5.86 -26.52
C ALA A 168 -24.08 -5.32 -27.86
N ASN A 169 -24.98 -4.82 -28.70
CA ASN A 169 -24.64 -4.20 -30.00
C ASN A 169 -23.79 -2.94 -29.80
N LEU A 170 -24.16 -2.05 -28.87
CA LEU A 170 -23.42 -0.82 -28.57
C LEU A 170 -21.99 -1.11 -28.10
N LEU A 171 -21.81 -2.13 -27.26
CA LEU A 171 -20.49 -2.51 -26.75
C LEU A 171 -19.69 -3.39 -27.74
N ASN A 172 -20.29 -3.78 -28.86
CA ASN A 172 -19.78 -4.75 -29.83
C ASN A 172 -19.38 -6.08 -29.16
N VAL A 173 -20.29 -6.65 -28.38
CA VAL A 173 -20.10 -7.93 -27.68
C VAL A 173 -21.31 -8.84 -27.90
N GLN A 174 -21.14 -10.14 -27.66
CA GLN A 174 -22.24 -11.09 -27.74
C GLN A 174 -23.24 -10.88 -26.59
N LEU A 175 -24.54 -11.02 -26.87
CA LEU A 175 -25.63 -10.94 -25.88
C LEU A 175 -25.39 -11.83 -24.64
N VAL A 176 -24.80 -13.01 -24.83
CA VAL A 176 -24.48 -13.93 -23.74
C VAL A 176 -23.52 -13.30 -22.72
N ARG A 177 -22.60 -12.41 -23.14
CA ARG A 177 -21.71 -11.69 -22.21
C ARG A 177 -22.50 -10.76 -21.31
N ILE A 178 -23.43 -9.97 -21.85
CA ILE A 178 -24.29 -9.08 -21.05
C ILE A 178 -25.08 -9.89 -20.02
N LYS A 179 -25.69 -11.00 -20.44
CA LYS A 179 -26.42 -11.89 -19.52
C LYS A 179 -25.53 -12.42 -18.39
N ARG A 180 -24.29 -12.83 -18.70
CA ARG A 180 -23.34 -13.33 -17.69
C ARG A 180 -22.79 -12.24 -16.78
N TRP A 181 -22.64 -11.01 -17.29
CA TRP A 181 -22.24 -9.86 -16.49
C TRP A 181 -23.35 -9.43 -15.52
N GLU A 182 -24.60 -9.27 -16.01
CA GLU A 182 -25.75 -8.90 -15.17
C GLU A 182 -26.09 -9.96 -14.10
N SER A 183 -25.67 -11.21 -14.30
CA SER A 183 -25.88 -12.32 -13.35
C SER A 183 -24.66 -12.65 -12.49
N GLU A 184 -23.61 -11.82 -12.51
CA GLU A 184 -22.36 -12.01 -11.77
C GLU A 184 -21.59 -13.31 -12.08
N LYS A 185 -21.97 -14.03 -13.14
CA LYS A 185 -21.32 -15.27 -13.55
C LYS A 185 -19.93 -15.02 -14.13
N ASN A 186 -19.76 -13.90 -14.84
CA ASN A 186 -18.49 -13.51 -15.43
C ASN A 186 -18.15 -12.08 -15.04
N ARG A 187 -16.88 -11.84 -14.68
CA ARG A 187 -16.31 -10.51 -14.53
C ARG A 187 -16.22 -9.79 -15.89
N ILE A 188 -16.67 -8.54 -15.97
CA ILE A 188 -16.38 -7.67 -17.10
C ILE A 188 -14.87 -7.39 -17.14
N LEU A 189 -14.30 -7.18 -18.32
CA LEU A 189 -12.89 -6.75 -18.43
C LEU A 189 -12.85 -5.22 -18.41
N LYS A 190 -11.74 -4.65 -17.90
CA LYS A 190 -11.56 -3.21 -17.76
C LYS A 190 -11.87 -2.44 -19.05
N PHE A 191 -11.33 -2.89 -20.18
CA PHE A 191 -11.63 -2.30 -21.49
C PHE A 191 -13.12 -2.28 -21.86
N ASN A 192 -13.90 -3.30 -21.49
CA ASN A 192 -15.34 -3.30 -21.75
C ASN A 192 -16.10 -2.40 -20.76
N TRP A 193 -15.61 -2.27 -19.53
CA TRP A 193 -16.13 -1.32 -18.55
C TRP A 193 -15.86 0.12 -18.97
N GLU A 194 -14.68 0.42 -19.51
CA GLU A 194 -14.34 1.74 -20.07
C GLU A 194 -15.30 2.11 -21.22
N LYS A 195 -15.60 1.18 -22.13
CA LYS A 195 -16.62 1.40 -23.16
C LYS A 195 -18.02 1.67 -22.59
N LEU A 196 -18.35 1.01 -21.48
CA LEU A 196 -19.64 1.20 -20.82
C LEU A 196 -19.73 2.59 -20.15
N LEU A 197 -18.61 3.14 -19.67
CA LEU A 197 -18.54 4.53 -19.21
C LEU A 197 -18.72 5.54 -20.34
N CYS A 198 -18.30 5.24 -21.56
CA CYS A 198 -18.55 6.11 -22.73
C CYS A 198 -20.04 6.18 -23.13
N LEU A 199 -20.91 5.36 -22.54
CA LEU A 199 -22.36 5.42 -22.74
C LEU A 199 -23.08 6.34 -21.74
N LEU A 200 -22.36 6.84 -20.71
CA LEU A 200 -22.82 7.86 -19.76
C LEU A 200 -22.71 9.26 -20.38
#